data_AF-A0AA86UPB8-F1
#
_entry.id   AF-A0AA86UPB8-F1
#
_cell.length_a   1.000
_cell.length_b   1.000
_cell.length_c   1.000
_cell.angle_alpha   90.00
_cell.angle_beta   90.00
_cell.angle_gamma   90.00
#
_symmetry.space_group_name_H-M   'P 1'
#
loop_
_entity.id
_entity.type
_entity.pdbx_description
1 polymer ?
#
loop_
_entity_poly.entity_id
_entity_poly.type
_entity_poly.pdbx_seq_one_letter_code
_entity_poly.pdbx_strand_id
1 'polypeptide(L)'
;MLDPSLTKSDKLVGQMIGYPGTLPDIIINFKIKFCLIINKDQIQPDLSEEQYINKSTKIGTELLVTVNNINILAKVTSDNKTVAGNSKVIELQASHPVCIPDGVSMVISQKGDKKWTRIGCGILLQKQAPEQDSLD
;
A
#
# COMPACT_ATOMS: atom_id res chain seq x y z
N MET A 1 29.25 -10.66 -11.04
CA MET A 1 28.70 -11.61 -10.04
C MET A 1 28.01 -10.82 -8.95
N LEU A 2 26.92 -11.36 -8.38
CA LEU A 2 26.18 -10.74 -7.26
C LEU A 2 26.86 -11.11 -5.93
N ASP A 3 27.06 -10.15 -5.02
CA ASP A 3 27.61 -10.42 -3.69
C ASP A 3 26.61 -11.24 -2.85
N PRO A 4 26.98 -12.43 -2.33
CA PRO A 4 26.12 -13.27 -1.49
C PRO A 4 25.55 -12.54 -0.25
N SER A 5 26.21 -11.49 0.22
CA SER A 5 25.77 -10.69 1.36
C SER A 5 24.47 -9.92 1.09
N LEU A 6 24.15 -9.67 -0.19
CA LEU A 6 22.93 -9.01 -0.64
C LEU A 6 21.72 -9.94 -0.63
N THR A 7 21.91 -11.25 -0.77
CA THR A 7 20.82 -12.25 -0.79
C THR A 7 20.59 -12.91 0.57
N LYS A 8 21.52 -12.72 1.52
CA LYS A 8 21.41 -13.28 2.87
C LYS A 8 20.16 -12.77 3.58
N SER A 9 19.43 -13.67 4.24
CA SER A 9 18.25 -13.35 5.06
C SER A 9 17.10 -12.69 4.29
N ASP A 10 16.79 -13.17 3.09
CA ASP A 10 15.61 -12.78 2.31
C ASP A 10 15.53 -11.29 1.94
N LYS A 11 16.66 -10.58 1.95
CA LYS A 11 16.74 -9.13 1.68
C LYS A 11 16.20 -8.69 0.32
N LEU A 12 16.16 -9.59 -0.66
CA LEU A 12 15.66 -9.30 -2.01
C LEU A 12 14.19 -9.70 -2.22
N VAL A 13 13.49 -10.20 -1.19
CA VAL A 13 12.08 -10.57 -1.34
C VAL A 13 11.24 -9.36 -1.71
N GLY A 14 10.51 -9.49 -2.82
CA GLY A 14 9.64 -8.46 -3.39
C GLY A 14 10.35 -7.28 -4.05
N GLN A 15 11.67 -7.36 -4.22
CA GLN A 15 12.41 -6.47 -5.13
C GLN A 15 12.09 -6.82 -6.59
N MET A 16 12.13 -5.81 -7.45
CA MET A 16 11.89 -5.98 -8.88
C MET A 16 13.19 -5.95 -9.67
N ILE A 17 13.35 -6.89 -10.60
CA ILE A 17 14.50 -6.97 -11.50
C ILE A 17 13.97 -7.00 -12.92
N GLY A 18 14.58 -6.22 -13.80
CA GLY A 18 14.18 -6.07 -15.20
C GLY A 18 15.33 -5.53 -16.04
N TYR A 19 15.10 -5.44 -17.35
CA TYR A 19 16.08 -4.84 -18.26
C TYR A 19 16.24 -3.33 -17.96
N PRO A 20 17.43 -2.76 -18.22
CA PRO A 20 17.63 -1.32 -18.08
C PRO A 20 16.58 -0.53 -18.86
N GLY A 21 15.94 0.44 -18.21
CA GLY A 21 14.89 1.27 -18.82
C GLY A 21 13.50 0.63 -18.93
N THR A 22 13.31 -0.61 -18.46
CA THR A 22 11.99 -1.29 -18.46
C THR A 22 11.32 -1.34 -17.09
N LEU A 23 12.04 -0.95 -16.04
CA LEU A 23 11.53 -0.98 -14.67
C LEU A 23 10.54 0.18 -14.44
N PRO A 24 9.43 -0.08 -13.72
CA PRO A 24 8.52 0.98 -13.28
C PRO A 24 9.19 1.96 -12.32
N ASP A 25 8.64 3.16 -12.26
CA ASP A 25 9.14 4.21 -11.38
C ASP A 25 9.17 3.80 -9.90
N ILE A 26 10.19 4.28 -9.21
CA ILE A 26 10.31 4.17 -7.75
C ILE A 26 9.46 5.28 -7.15
N ILE A 27 8.53 4.92 -6.28
CA ILE A 27 7.57 5.85 -5.67
C ILE A 27 7.62 5.73 -4.14
N ILE A 28 7.35 6.85 -3.47
CA ILE A 28 7.15 6.92 -2.02
C ILE A 28 5.69 7.28 -1.72
N ASN A 29 5.15 8.22 -2.49
CA ASN A 29 3.77 8.68 -2.39
C ASN A 29 2.96 8.13 -3.55
N PHE A 30 1.79 7.56 -3.25
CA PHE A 30 0.93 6.99 -4.28
C PHE A 30 -0.54 7.01 -3.87
N LYS A 31 -1.41 7.05 -4.88
CA LYS A 31 -2.86 7.07 -4.71
C LYS A 31 -3.44 5.72 -5.12
N ILE A 32 -4.31 5.18 -4.28
CA ILE A 32 -4.96 3.90 -4.54
C ILE A 32 -6.48 4.00 -4.42
N LYS A 33 -7.16 3.11 -5.13
CA LYS A 33 -8.56 2.76 -4.86
C LYS A 33 -8.56 1.60 -3.88
N PHE A 34 -8.91 1.86 -2.62
CA PHE A 34 -9.15 0.85 -1.61
C PHE A 34 -10.56 0.27 -1.76
N CYS A 35 -10.69 -1.05 -1.66
CA CYS A 35 -11.96 -1.76 -1.64
C CYS A 35 -11.99 -2.68 -0.41
N LEU A 36 -13.02 -2.56 0.42
CA LEU A 36 -13.23 -3.44 1.56
C LEU A 36 -13.69 -4.82 1.08
N ILE A 37 -13.05 -5.88 1.59
CA ILE A 37 -13.41 -7.28 1.27
C ILE A 37 -13.93 -8.02 2.49
N ILE A 38 -13.52 -7.62 3.70
CA ILE A 38 -13.86 -8.38 4.90
C ILE A 38 -15.26 -8.03 5.38
N ASN A 39 -16.00 -9.06 5.79
CA ASN A 39 -17.23 -8.92 6.56
C ASN A 39 -16.91 -8.18 7.87
N LYS A 40 -17.25 -6.89 7.90
CA LYS A 40 -17.04 -5.99 9.04
C LYS A 40 -17.56 -6.58 10.36
N ASP A 41 -18.60 -7.41 10.31
CA ASP A 41 -19.24 -8.00 11.49
C ASP A 41 -18.33 -8.96 12.26
N GLN A 42 -17.26 -9.48 11.64
CA GLN A 42 -16.24 -10.27 12.34
C GLN A 42 -15.21 -9.41 13.09
N ILE A 43 -15.05 -8.14 12.72
CA ILE A 43 -14.02 -7.26 13.26
C ILE A 43 -14.65 -6.22 14.20
N GLN A 44 -15.66 -5.49 13.73
CA GLN A 44 -16.39 -4.45 14.46
C GLN A 44 -17.87 -4.49 14.02
N PRO A 45 -18.72 -5.28 14.73
CA PRO A 45 -20.14 -5.44 14.37
C PRO A 45 -20.96 -4.14 14.49
N ASP A 46 -20.51 -3.20 15.33
CA ASP A 46 -21.27 -1.98 15.64
C ASP A 46 -21.15 -0.88 14.58
N LEU A 47 -20.27 -1.03 13.60
CA LEU A 47 -20.05 -0.01 12.57
C LEU A 47 -20.72 -0.38 11.25
N SER A 48 -21.29 0.62 10.57
CA SER A 48 -21.64 0.50 9.16
C SER A 48 -20.38 0.37 8.29
N GLU A 49 -20.53 -0.16 7.08
CA GLU A 49 -19.41 -0.38 6.16
C GLU A 49 -18.64 0.91 5.86
N GLU A 50 -19.37 2.00 5.61
CA GLU A 50 -18.80 3.32 5.36
C GLU A 50 -18.05 3.88 6.58
N GLN A 51 -18.60 3.69 7.79
CA GLN A 51 -17.94 4.11 9.03
C GLN A 51 -16.66 3.33 9.28
N TYR A 52 -16.66 2.02 9.02
CA TYR A 52 -15.47 1.19 9.16
C TYR A 52 -14.38 1.62 8.18
N ILE A 53 -14.72 1.81 6.91
CA ILE A 53 -13.79 2.31 5.90
C ILE A 53 -13.20 3.65 6.33
N ASN A 54 -14.03 4.60 6.75
CA ASN A 54 -13.56 5.92 7.20
C ASN A 54 -12.65 5.86 8.42
N LYS A 55 -12.93 4.97 9.38
CA LYS A 55 -12.08 4.77 10.56
C LYS A 55 -10.75 4.14 10.18
N SER A 56 -10.75 3.11 9.33
CA SER A 56 -9.54 2.40 8.91
C SER A 56 -8.67 3.18 7.92
N THR A 57 -9.27 4.10 7.17
CA THR A 57 -8.57 4.98 6.20
C THR A 57 -8.44 6.42 6.70
N LYS A 58 -8.51 6.64 8.01
CA LYS A 58 -8.34 7.97 8.58
C LYS A 58 -6.91 8.46 8.38
N ILE A 59 -6.75 9.74 8.06
CA ILE A 59 -5.45 10.42 7.99
C ILE A 59 -4.62 10.11 9.26
N GLY A 60 -3.36 9.76 9.03
CA GLY A 60 -2.41 9.40 10.08
C GLY A 60 -2.43 7.93 10.50
N THR A 61 -3.37 7.14 10.00
CA THR A 61 -3.42 5.69 10.25
C THR A 61 -2.34 4.98 9.44
N GLU A 62 -1.68 4.00 10.06
CA GLU A 62 -0.71 3.13 9.40
C GLU A 62 -1.40 1.86 8.90
N LEU A 63 -1.17 1.55 7.62
CA LEU A 63 -1.66 0.38 6.94
C LEU A 63 -0.48 -0.44 6.45
N LEU A 64 -0.62 -1.76 6.49
CA LEU A 64 0.32 -2.68 5.88
C LEU A 64 -0.17 -2.99 4.47
N VAL A 65 0.56 -2.50 3.49
CA VAL A 65 0.32 -2.74 2.07
C VAL A 65 1.22 -3.87 1.60
N THR A 66 0.62 -4.97 1.19
CA THR A 66 1.34 -6.10 0.60
C THR A 66 1.22 -6.01 -0.92
N VAL A 67 2.35 -5.86 -1.59
CA VAL A 67 2.46 -5.84 -3.06
C VAL A 67 3.72 -6.63 -3.44
N ASN A 68 3.69 -7.39 -4.53
CA ASN A 68 4.85 -8.16 -5.00
C ASN A 68 5.53 -9.01 -3.90
N ASN A 69 4.76 -9.57 -2.98
CA ASN A 69 5.26 -10.37 -1.85
C ASN A 69 6.16 -9.61 -0.85
N ILE A 70 6.22 -8.28 -0.91
CA ILE A 70 6.81 -7.41 0.12
C ILE A 70 5.69 -6.75 0.94
N ASN A 71 5.92 -6.63 2.24
CA ASN A 71 5.04 -5.93 3.16
C ASN A 71 5.61 -4.54 3.43
N ILE A 72 4.85 -3.51 3.08
CA ILE A 72 5.24 -2.12 3.22
C ILE A 72 4.33 -1.45 4.23
N LEU A 73 4.92 -0.85 5.24
CA LEU A 73 4.18 0.04 6.12
C LEU A 73 3.97 1.37 5.39
N ALA A 74 2.71 1.78 5.26
CA ALA A 74 2.32 3.01 4.60
C ALA A 74 1.35 3.82 5.48
N LYS A 75 1.58 5.13 5.57
CA LYS A 75 0.75 6.05 6.34
C LYS A 75 -0.24 6.75 5.42
N VAL A 76 -1.50 6.84 5.86
CA VAL A 76 -2.52 7.61 5.14
C VAL A 76 -2.23 9.10 5.28
N THR A 77 -1.94 9.77 4.16
CA THR A 77 -1.68 11.21 4.11
C THR A 77 -2.93 12.01 3.77
N SER A 78 -3.79 11.48 2.90
CA SER A 78 -5.05 12.09 2.52
C SER A 78 -6.14 11.05 2.34
N ASP A 79 -7.33 11.33 2.88
CA ASP A 79 -8.51 10.50 2.69
C ASP A 79 -9.49 11.21 1.74
N ASN A 80 -9.40 10.87 0.46
CA ASN A 80 -10.25 11.46 -0.57
C ASN A 80 -11.69 10.89 -0.48
N LYS A 81 -12.61 11.51 -1.25
CA LYS A 81 -14.03 11.13 -1.30
C LYS A 81 -14.23 9.63 -1.59
N THR A 82 -15.20 9.05 -0.89
CA THR A 82 -15.78 7.75 -1.21
C THR A 82 -16.37 7.80 -2.63
N VAL A 83 -15.96 6.86 -3.48
CA VAL A 83 -16.32 6.89 -4.91
C VAL A 83 -17.67 6.22 -5.16
N ALA A 84 -17.90 5.06 -4.51
CA ALA A 84 -19.18 4.34 -4.48
C ALA A 84 -19.06 3.13 -3.53
N GLY A 85 -20.05 2.93 -2.65
CA GLY A 85 -20.17 1.73 -1.81
C GLY A 85 -18.93 1.44 -0.94
N ASN A 86 -18.47 0.19 -0.98
CA ASN A 86 -17.36 -0.35 -0.18
C ASN A 86 -15.95 0.11 -0.64
N SER A 87 -15.85 1.16 -1.45
CA SER A 87 -14.61 1.62 -2.08
C SER A 87 -14.30 3.09 -1.81
N LYS A 88 -13.05 3.39 -1.47
CA LYS A 88 -12.56 4.75 -1.17
C LYS A 88 -11.20 5.01 -1.82
N VAL A 89 -10.97 6.24 -2.27
CA VAL A 89 -9.66 6.65 -2.79
C VAL A 89 -8.83 7.24 -1.66
N ILE A 90 -7.60 6.77 -1.50
CA ILE A 90 -6.71 7.23 -0.44
C ILE A 90 -5.31 7.48 -1.00
N GLU A 91 -4.62 8.44 -0.40
CA GLU A 91 -3.20 8.69 -0.66
C GLU A 91 -2.38 8.14 0.49
N LEU A 92 -1.32 7.42 0.13
CA LEU A 92 -0.45 6.71 1.04
C LEU A 92 0.99 7.18 0.84
N GLN A 93 1.70 7.30 1.95
CA GLN A 93 3.15 7.49 1.99
C GLN A 93 3.79 6.21 2.52
N ALA A 94 4.58 5.54 1.70
CA ALA A 94 5.35 4.38 2.11
C ALA A 94 6.52 4.79 3.03
N SER A 95 6.85 3.91 3.97
CA SER A 95 8.03 4.04 4.83
C SER A 95 9.36 3.93 4.08
N HIS A 96 9.37 3.21 2.96
CA HIS A 96 10.55 2.96 2.13
C HIS A 96 10.16 3.11 0.65
N PRO A 97 11.11 3.46 -0.24
CA PRO A 97 10.86 3.54 -1.67
C PRO A 97 10.42 2.17 -2.22
N VAL A 98 9.38 2.17 -3.03
CA VAL A 98 8.78 0.94 -3.58
C VAL A 98 8.58 1.08 -5.09
N CYS A 99 8.68 -0.04 -5.79
CA CYS A 99 8.38 -0.11 -7.22
C CYS A 99 7.07 -0.89 -7.40
N ILE A 100 6.03 -0.22 -7.90
CA ILE A 100 4.72 -0.81 -8.11
C ILE A 100 4.38 -0.76 -9.61
N PRO A 101 4.20 -1.91 -10.29
CA PRO A 101 3.74 -1.92 -11.67
C PRO A 101 2.29 -1.41 -11.77
N ASP A 102 1.94 -0.85 -12.92
CA ASP A 102 0.57 -0.40 -13.16
C ASP A 102 -0.40 -1.59 -13.23
N GLY A 103 -1.62 -1.38 -12.72
CA GLY A 103 -2.67 -2.41 -12.71
C GLY A 103 -2.49 -3.53 -11.70
N VAL A 104 -1.44 -3.51 -10.87
CA VAL A 104 -1.23 -4.54 -9.84
C VAL A 104 -2.21 -4.35 -8.67
N SER A 105 -2.79 -5.48 -8.25
CA SER A 105 -3.63 -5.55 -7.05
C SER A 105 -2.77 -5.69 -5.81
N MET A 106 -3.12 -4.93 -4.79
CA MET A 106 -2.45 -4.88 -3.51
C MET A 106 -3.38 -5.41 -2.43
N VAL A 107 -2.82 -6.02 -1.40
CA VAL A 107 -3.59 -6.39 -0.21
C VAL A 107 -3.35 -5.35 0.87
N ILE A 108 -4.42 -4.92 1.53
CA ILE A 108 -4.33 -3.95 2.62
C ILE A 108 -4.71 -4.65 3.92
N SER A 109 -3.86 -4.48 4.92
CA SER A 109 -4.09 -4.95 6.28
C SER A 109 -4.01 -3.80 7.27
N GLN A 110 -4.83 -3.88 8.32
CA GLN A 110 -4.85 -2.92 9.41
C GLN A 110 -4.24 -3.56 10.66
N LYS A 111 -3.58 -2.73 11.47
CA LYS A 111 -3.09 -3.14 12.78
C LYS A 111 -4.27 -3.26 13.75
N GLY A 112 -4.57 -4.49 14.17
CA GLY A 112 -5.44 -4.75 15.32
C GLY A 112 -4.62 -4.90 16.60
N ASP A 113 -5.28 -5.32 17.69
CA ASP A 113 -4.64 -5.41 19.02
C ASP A 113 -3.51 -6.43 19.10
N LYS A 114 -3.64 -7.57 18.40
CA LYS A 114 -2.70 -8.70 18.49
C LYS A 114 -2.03 -9.06 17.16
N LYS A 115 -2.65 -8.72 16.03
CA LYS A 115 -2.19 -9.11 14.69
C LYS A 115 -2.63 -8.13 13.62
N TRP A 116 -1.88 -8.11 12.53
CA TRP A 116 -2.34 -7.49 11.29
C TRP A 116 -3.48 -8.33 10.71
N THR A 117 -4.59 -7.66 10.41
CA THR A 117 -5.76 -8.30 9.82
C THR A 117 -5.97 -7.70 8.45
N ARG A 118 -6.09 -8.55 7.42
CA ARG A 118 -6.47 -8.10 6.09
C ARG A 118 -7.79 -7.34 6.20
N ILE A 119 -7.91 -6.19 5.57
CA ILE A 119 -9.16 -5.42 5.53
C ILE A 119 -9.75 -5.41 4.12
N GLY A 120 -8.90 -5.40 3.10
CA GLY A 120 -9.36 -5.28 1.73
C GLY A 120 -8.25 -5.40 0.70
N CYS A 121 -8.56 -4.97 -0.51
CA CYS A 121 -7.60 -4.85 -1.60
C CYS A 121 -7.46 -3.38 -2.05
N GLY A 122 -6.37 -3.10 -2.75
CA GLY A 122 -6.09 -1.80 -3.34
C GLY A 122 -5.69 -1.95 -4.80
N ILE A 123 -6.07 -0.99 -5.63
CA ILE A 123 -5.56 -0.86 -7.00
C ILE A 123 -4.88 0.49 -7.12
N LEU A 124 -3.68 0.52 -7.70
CA LEU A 124 -2.94 1.75 -7.94
C LEU A 124 -3.66 2.62 -8.98
N LEU A 125 -3.87 3.89 -8.65
CA LEU A 125 -4.50 4.88 -9.55
C LEU A 125 -3.49 5.89 -10.08
N GLN A 126 -2.65 6.43 -9.19
CA GLN A 126 -1.64 7.42 -9.56
C GLN A 126 -0.36 7.17 -8.77
N LYS A 127 0.76 7.33 -9.47
CA LYS A 127 2.11 7.29 -8.95
C LYS A 127 2.60 8.73 -8.78
N GLN A 128 3.23 9.05 -7.67
CA GLN A 128 3.93 10.31 -7.52
C GLN A 128 5.41 9.99 -7.34
N ALA A 129 6.18 10.22 -8.41
CA ALA A 129 7.62 10.06 -8.37
C ALA A 129 8.21 11.05 -7.35
N PRO A 130 9.22 10.66 -6.56
CA PRO A 130 9.98 11.63 -5.80
C PRO A 130 10.64 12.60 -6.79
N GLU A 131 10.49 13.90 -6.54
CA GLU A 131 11.27 14.92 -7.27
C GLU A 131 12.74 14.56 -7.12
N GLN A 132 13.40 14.28 -8.24
CA GLN A 132 14.83 14.08 -8.27
C GLN A 132 15.46 15.44 -7.99
N ASP A 133 16.00 15.63 -6.77
CA ASP A 133 16.97 16.70 -6.51
C ASP A 133 18.15 16.48 -7.46
N SER A 134 18.19 17.29 -8.51
CA SER A 134 19.33 17.44 -9.41
C SER A 134 20.50 17.98 -8.60
N LEU A 135 21.39 17.09 -8.14
CA LEU A 135 22.75 17.50 -7.83
C LEU A 135 23.56 17.52 -9.13
N ASP A 136 23.81 18.74 -9.60
CA ASP A 136 24.93 19.10 -10.48
C ASP A 136 26.29 18.67 -9.90
#